data_AF-A0A163AR32-F1
#
_entry.id   AF-A0A163AR32-F1
#
_cell.length_a   1.000
_cell.length_b   1.000
_cell.length_c   1.000
_cell.angle_alpha   90.00
_cell.angle_beta   90.00
_cell.angle_gamma   90.00
#
_symmetry.space_group_name_H-M   'P 1'
#
loop_
_entity.id
_entity.type
_entity.pdbx_description
1 polymer ?
#
loop_
_entity_poly.entity_id
_entity_poly.type
_entity_poly.pdbx_seq_one_letter_code
_entity_poly.pdbx_strand_id
1 'polypeptide(L)'
;MLSHPVARLLAFAVVPALIVYVVVLALAVAAGIEPGLVLRDLMQTCKYPIGVGMLSNLGILLWAAAAAISFFACFSGLVVQRGWRQLLLVGGIFSTTLCLDDLFLLHDRHVLGHEGSYYILYAVLAVIILLRFRQLVLQADGVAFLAAALLLGLSVLSDRFQESLPIDYATVQLFEEGFKFVGIACWLAFWWQASLRGAKLCASD
;
A
#
# COMPACT_ATOMS: atom_id res chain seq x y z
N MET A 1 -3.23 25.43 -12.88
CA MET A 1 -4.35 24.47 -12.80
C MET A 1 -5.25 24.69 -14.01
N LEU A 2 -5.69 23.62 -14.69
CA LEU A 2 -6.64 23.72 -15.80
C LEU A 2 -7.89 24.48 -15.30
N SER A 3 -8.20 25.63 -15.90
CA SER A 3 -9.29 26.51 -15.45
C SER A 3 -10.66 25.97 -15.82
N HIS A 4 -10.76 25.23 -16.92
CA HIS A 4 -12.02 24.68 -17.40
C HIS A 4 -12.37 23.35 -16.70
N PRO A 5 -13.58 23.20 -16.11
CA PRO A 5 -13.97 22.02 -15.34
C PRO A 5 -13.93 20.73 -16.18
N VAL A 6 -14.36 20.81 -17.45
CA VAL A 6 -14.30 19.66 -18.38
C VAL A 6 -12.86 19.23 -18.66
N ALA A 7 -11.95 20.19 -18.88
CA ALA A 7 -10.55 19.87 -19.15
C ALA A 7 -9.90 19.18 -17.93
N ARG A 8 -10.24 19.60 -16.71
CA ARG A 8 -9.80 18.93 -15.47
C ARG A 8 -10.33 17.49 -15.37
N LEU A 9 -11.62 17.28 -15.60
CA LEU A 9 -12.23 15.96 -15.55
C LEU A 9 -11.55 15.01 -16.54
N LEU A 10 -11.34 15.48 -17.77
CA LEU A 10 -10.66 14.71 -18.81
C LEU A 10 -9.23 14.38 -18.41
N ALA A 11 -8.44 15.39 -18.00
CA ALA A 11 -7.02 15.22 -17.72
C ALA A 11 -6.73 14.37 -16.48
N PHE A 12 -7.54 14.47 -15.42
CA PHE A 12 -7.22 13.84 -14.13
C PHE A 12 -8.01 12.55 -13.85
N ALA A 13 -9.12 12.30 -14.54
CA ALA A 13 -9.93 11.11 -14.30
C ALA A 13 -10.11 10.28 -15.57
N VAL A 14 -10.74 10.85 -16.61
CA VAL A 14 -11.20 10.06 -17.77
C VAL A 14 -10.04 9.54 -18.59
N VAL A 15 -9.11 10.41 -19.02
CA VAL A 15 -7.99 10.00 -19.88
C VAL A 15 -7.07 9.01 -19.17
N PRO A 16 -6.61 9.24 -17.91
CA PRO A 16 -5.80 8.25 -17.20
C PRO A 16 -6.51 6.91 -17.02
N ALA A 17 -7.78 6.90 -16.64
CA ALA A 17 -8.54 5.66 -16.47
C ALA A 17 -8.70 4.89 -17.79
N LEU A 18 -8.98 5.59 -18.89
CA LEU A 18 -9.05 4.98 -20.22
C LEU A 18 -7.71 4.43 -20.68
N ILE A 19 -6.60 5.14 -20.41
CA ILE A 19 -5.26 4.64 -20.71
C ILE A 19 -5.03 3.32 -19.97
N VAL A 20 -5.29 3.27 -18.66
CA VAL A 20 -5.12 2.02 -17.88
C VAL A 20 -6.00 0.91 -18.46
N TYR A 21 -7.28 1.19 -18.71
CA TYR A 21 -8.24 0.22 -19.25
C TYR A 21 -7.77 -0.35 -20.60
N VAL A 22 -7.41 0.52 -21.54
CA VAL A 22 -6.97 0.12 -22.89
C VAL A 22 -5.63 -0.61 -22.84
N VAL A 23 -4.66 -0.12 -22.07
CA VAL A 23 -3.34 -0.75 -21.94
C VAL A 23 -3.46 -2.14 -21.34
N VAL A 24 -4.22 -2.31 -20.25
CA VAL A 24 -4.41 -3.61 -19.60
C VAL A 24 -5.06 -4.62 -20.56
N LEU A 25 -6.10 -4.22 -21.30
CA LEU A 25 -6.71 -5.09 -22.31
C LEU A 25 -5.78 -5.41 -23.48
N ALA A 26 -5.02 -4.43 -23.97
CA ALA A 26 -4.07 -4.64 -25.06
C ALA A 26 -2.96 -5.62 -24.64
N LEU A 27 -2.41 -5.46 -23.43
CA LEU A 27 -1.42 -6.38 -22.87
C LEU A 27 -2.00 -7.78 -22.66
N ALA A 28 -3.24 -7.89 -22.20
CA ALA A 28 -3.92 -9.17 -22.04
C ALA A 28 -4.09 -9.92 -23.35
N VAL A 29 -4.58 -9.24 -24.39
CA VAL A 29 -4.72 -9.82 -25.73
C VAL A 29 -3.35 -10.22 -26.29
N ALA A 30 -2.33 -9.37 -26.12
CA ALA A 30 -0.96 -9.69 -26.53
C ALA A 30 -0.38 -10.90 -25.79
N ALA A 31 -0.78 -11.11 -24.54
CA ALA A 31 -0.40 -12.26 -23.72
C ALA A 31 -1.28 -13.51 -23.96
N GLY A 32 -2.27 -13.44 -24.86
CA GLY A 32 -3.19 -14.54 -25.13
C GLY A 32 -4.22 -14.81 -24.02
N ILE A 33 -4.44 -13.84 -23.13
CA ILE A 33 -5.41 -13.92 -22.03
C ILE A 33 -6.80 -13.54 -22.54
N GLU A 34 -7.81 -14.37 -22.25
CA GLU A 34 -9.19 -14.06 -22.61
C GLU A 34 -9.64 -12.72 -21.96
N PRO A 35 -10.14 -11.74 -22.73
CA PRO A 35 -10.52 -10.43 -22.19
C PRO A 35 -11.52 -10.49 -21.04
N GLY A 36 -12.43 -11.48 -21.06
CA GLY A 36 -13.39 -11.70 -19.99
C GLY A 36 -12.76 -11.99 -18.63
N LEU A 37 -11.59 -12.62 -18.59
CA LEU A 37 -10.85 -12.94 -17.35
C LEU A 37 -10.15 -11.71 -16.75
N VAL A 38 -9.88 -10.69 -17.56
CA VAL A 38 -9.25 -9.45 -17.11
C VAL A 38 -10.29 -8.44 -16.60
N LEU A 39 -11.51 -8.52 -17.14
CA LEU A 39 -12.62 -7.65 -16.76
C LEU A 39 -13.35 -8.14 -15.51
N ARG A 40 -13.40 -9.46 -15.29
CA ARG A 40 -14.05 -10.06 -14.11
C ARG A 40 -13.07 -10.13 -12.95
N ASP A 41 -13.59 -9.98 -11.74
CA ASP A 41 -12.80 -10.25 -10.55
C ASP A 41 -12.57 -11.78 -10.37
N LEU A 42 -11.62 -12.14 -9.50
CA LEU A 42 -11.25 -13.53 -9.25
C LEU A 42 -12.38 -14.34 -8.61
N MET A 43 -13.20 -13.74 -7.76
CA MET A 43 -14.31 -14.43 -7.09
C MET A 43 -15.40 -14.80 -8.10
N GLN A 44 -15.74 -13.89 -9.01
CA GLN A 44 -16.65 -14.17 -10.13
C GLN A 44 -16.07 -15.24 -11.06
N THR A 45 -14.78 -15.14 -11.39
CA THR A 45 -14.11 -16.06 -12.32
C THR A 45 -14.01 -17.48 -11.76
N CYS A 46 -13.62 -17.61 -10.50
CA CYS A 46 -13.42 -18.90 -9.83
C CYS A 46 -14.68 -19.45 -9.15
N LYS A 47 -15.81 -18.72 -9.20
CA LYS A 47 -17.10 -19.08 -8.56
C LYS A 47 -16.96 -19.34 -7.05
N TYR A 48 -16.11 -18.59 -6.37
CA TYR A 48 -15.92 -18.71 -4.94
C TYR A 48 -16.95 -17.90 -4.13
N PRO A 49 -17.24 -18.26 -2.88
CA PRO A 49 -18.04 -17.46 -1.97
C PRO A 49 -17.39 -16.11 -1.62
N ILE A 50 -18.21 -15.16 -1.16
CA ILE A 50 -17.80 -13.78 -0.82
C ILE A 50 -16.68 -13.65 0.22
N GLY A 51 -16.46 -14.68 1.05
CA GLY A 51 -15.44 -14.67 2.08
C GLY A 51 -14.02 -15.02 1.60
N VAL A 52 -13.86 -15.61 0.41
CA VAL A 52 -12.55 -16.07 -0.07
C VAL A 52 -11.67 -14.86 -0.42
N GLY A 53 -10.55 -14.72 0.28
CA GLY A 53 -9.63 -13.59 0.12
C GLY A 53 -10.13 -12.27 0.74
N MET A 54 -11.24 -12.27 1.48
CA MET A 54 -11.85 -11.03 2.00
C MET A 54 -10.90 -10.23 2.89
N LEU A 55 -10.15 -10.88 3.78
CA LEU A 55 -9.25 -10.20 4.70
C LEU A 55 -8.09 -9.51 3.96
N SER A 56 -7.50 -10.20 2.98
CA SER A 56 -6.46 -9.63 2.10
C SER A 56 -6.99 -8.44 1.30
N ASN A 57 -8.19 -8.56 0.70
CA ASN A 57 -8.84 -7.46 -0.02
C ASN A 57 -9.08 -6.23 0.87
N LEU A 58 -9.50 -6.44 2.12
CA LEU A 58 -9.63 -5.34 3.09
C LEU A 58 -8.27 -4.69 3.40
N GLY A 59 -7.21 -5.50 3.55
CA GLY A 59 -5.84 -5.00 3.70
C GLY A 59 -5.41 -4.11 2.53
N ILE A 60 -5.68 -4.53 1.29
CA ILE A 60 -5.41 -3.73 0.08
C ILE A 60 -6.14 -2.37 0.13
N LEU A 61 -7.39 -2.33 0.59
CA LEU A 61 -8.11 -1.06 0.76
C LEU A 61 -7.45 -0.14 1.79
N LEU A 62 -6.91 -0.70 2.88
CA LEU A 62 -6.19 0.09 3.88
C LEU A 62 -4.86 0.64 3.33
N TRP A 63 -4.12 -0.14 2.55
CA TRP A 63 -2.93 0.34 1.83
C TRP A 63 -3.27 1.48 0.87
N ALA A 64 -4.31 1.29 0.06
CA ALA A 64 -4.80 2.30 -0.88
C ALA A 64 -5.23 3.59 -0.15
N ALA A 65 -5.90 3.46 0.99
CA ALA A 65 -6.28 4.61 1.83
C ALA A 65 -5.04 5.35 2.37
N ALA A 66 -4.02 4.62 2.84
CA ALA A 66 -2.78 5.23 3.33
C ALA A 66 -2.03 5.99 2.22
N ALA A 67 -2.00 5.42 1.02
CA ALA A 67 -1.46 6.08 -0.17
C ALA A 67 -2.24 7.34 -0.54
N ALA A 68 -3.57 7.23 -0.64
CA ALA A 68 -4.45 8.32 -1.05
C ALA A 68 -4.39 9.52 -0.09
N ILE A 69 -4.45 9.27 1.22
CA ILE A 69 -4.40 10.33 2.23
C ILE A 69 -3.03 11.03 2.21
N SER A 70 -1.95 10.25 2.12
CA SER A 70 -0.59 10.79 2.02
C SER A 70 -0.40 11.67 0.80
N PHE A 71 -0.82 11.21 -0.38
CA PHE A 71 -0.74 11.99 -1.62
C PHE A 71 -1.64 13.23 -1.58
N PHE A 72 -2.87 13.08 -1.10
CA PHE A 72 -3.79 14.20 -0.96
C PHE A 72 -3.18 15.29 -0.06
N ALA A 73 -2.66 14.94 1.12
CA ALA A 73 -2.01 15.91 2.01
C ALA A 73 -0.77 16.56 1.36
N CYS A 74 0.06 15.79 0.66
CA CYS A 74 1.24 16.29 -0.04
C CYS A 74 0.92 17.30 -1.16
N PHE A 75 -0.14 17.06 -1.94
CA PHE A 75 -0.48 17.83 -3.15
C PHE A 75 -1.61 18.85 -2.97
N SER A 76 -2.37 18.78 -1.89
CA SER A 76 -3.50 19.71 -1.61
C SER A 76 -3.06 21.14 -1.31
N GLY A 77 -1.78 21.36 -0.99
CA GLY A 77 -1.29 22.65 -0.49
C GLY A 77 -1.57 22.91 0.99
N LEU A 78 -2.25 21.99 1.67
CA LEU A 78 -2.51 22.06 3.12
C LEU A 78 -1.24 21.90 3.95
N VAL A 79 -0.26 21.17 3.43
CA VAL A 79 1.05 20.98 4.06
C VAL A 79 2.07 21.84 3.33
N VAL A 80 2.53 22.93 3.94
CA VAL A 80 3.51 23.86 3.33
C VAL A 80 4.93 23.45 3.67
N GLN A 81 5.17 22.97 4.90
CA GLN A 81 6.50 22.61 5.37
C GLN A 81 7.12 21.49 4.51
N ARG A 82 8.28 21.79 3.92
CA ARG A 82 8.95 20.90 2.95
C ARG A 82 9.25 19.51 3.51
N GLY A 83 9.65 19.40 4.76
CA GLY A 83 9.95 18.12 5.42
C GLY A 83 8.74 17.19 5.47
N TRP A 84 7.60 17.71 5.92
CA TRP A 84 6.33 16.98 5.97
C TRP A 84 5.84 16.55 4.59
N ARG A 85 5.92 17.45 3.59
CA ARG A 85 5.56 17.11 2.20
C ARG A 85 6.42 15.98 1.66
N GLN A 86 7.72 16.00 1.91
CA GLN A 86 8.63 14.94 1.48
C GLN A 86 8.34 13.61 2.17
N LEU A 87 8.07 13.62 3.48
CA LEU A 87 7.67 12.44 4.23
C LEU A 87 6.39 11.83 3.65
N LEU A 88 5.36 12.65 3.41
CA LEU A 88 4.09 12.22 2.84
C LEU A 88 4.22 11.72 1.40
N LEU A 89 5.07 12.34 0.58
CA LEU A 89 5.33 11.88 -0.79
C LEU A 89 5.95 10.48 -0.77
N VAL A 90 7.00 10.28 0.03
CA VAL A 90 7.67 8.97 0.16
C VAL A 90 6.71 7.94 0.76
N GLY A 91 5.90 8.33 1.76
CA GLY A 91 4.89 7.48 2.36
C GLY A 91 3.78 7.04 1.41
N GLY A 92 3.30 7.95 0.57
CA GLY A 92 2.31 7.67 -0.47
C GLY A 92 2.86 6.71 -1.51
N ILE A 93 4.09 6.95 -1.99
CA ILE A 93 4.78 6.05 -2.94
C ILE A 93 4.96 4.67 -2.31
N PHE A 94 5.48 4.60 -1.08
CA PHE A 94 5.75 3.32 -0.43
C PHE A 94 4.46 2.53 -0.15
N SER A 95 3.40 3.19 0.32
CA SER A 95 2.09 2.56 0.51
C SER A 95 1.48 2.08 -0.81
N THR A 96 1.69 2.81 -1.91
CA THR A 96 1.26 2.38 -3.25
C THR A 96 2.02 1.13 -3.69
N THR A 97 3.33 1.09 -3.47
CA THR A 97 4.16 -0.09 -3.79
C THR A 97 3.66 -1.32 -3.04
N LEU A 98 3.44 -1.21 -1.71
CA LEU A 98 2.91 -2.29 -0.89
C LEU A 98 1.49 -2.71 -1.33
N CYS A 99 0.65 -1.73 -1.69
CA CYS A 99 -0.69 -1.99 -2.22
C CYS A 99 -0.66 -2.80 -3.52
N LEU A 100 0.19 -2.41 -4.47
CA LEU A 100 0.32 -3.09 -5.76
C LEU A 100 0.94 -4.47 -5.61
N ASP A 101 1.88 -4.62 -4.69
CA ASP A 101 2.47 -5.90 -4.35
C ASP A 101 1.42 -6.87 -3.81
N ASP A 102 0.66 -6.50 -2.78
CA ASP A 102 -0.41 -7.35 -2.23
C ASP A 102 -1.52 -7.63 -3.26
N LEU A 103 -1.84 -6.66 -4.13
CA LEU A 103 -2.87 -6.83 -5.16
C LEU A 103 -2.47 -7.83 -6.25
N PHE A 104 -1.19 -7.88 -6.63
CA PHE A 104 -0.69 -8.71 -7.72
C PHE A 104 0.19 -9.87 -7.28
N LEU A 105 0.42 -10.01 -5.96
CA LEU A 105 1.31 -10.98 -5.33
C LEU A 105 2.71 -10.92 -5.96
N LEU A 106 3.28 -9.71 -6.09
CA LEU A 106 4.55 -9.53 -6.80
C LEU A 106 5.72 -10.19 -6.07
N HIS A 107 5.67 -10.19 -4.73
CA HIS A 107 6.63 -10.86 -3.87
C HIS A 107 6.65 -12.38 -4.05
N ASP A 108 5.47 -13.02 -4.07
CA ASP A 108 5.35 -14.47 -4.30
C ASP A 108 5.74 -14.89 -5.72
N ARG A 109 5.49 -14.01 -6.69
CA ARG A 109 5.83 -14.28 -8.10
C ARG A 109 7.30 -14.00 -8.43
N HIS A 110 8.10 -13.59 -7.46
CA HIS A 110 9.53 -13.35 -7.61
C HIS A 110 9.88 -12.45 -8.80
N VAL A 111 9.06 -11.42 -9.07
CA VAL A 111 9.27 -10.57 -10.27
C VAL A 111 10.62 -9.83 -10.23
N LEU A 112 11.20 -9.62 -9.05
CA LEU A 112 12.56 -9.08 -8.86
C LEU A 112 13.66 -10.19 -8.76
N GLY A 113 13.34 -11.42 -9.14
CA GLY A 113 14.27 -12.53 -9.29
C GLY A 113 14.35 -13.47 -8.09
N HIS A 114 14.78 -12.97 -6.92
CA HIS A 114 15.10 -13.83 -5.76
C HIS A 114 14.03 -13.81 -4.68
N GLU A 115 13.78 -14.98 -4.08
CA GLU A 115 13.03 -15.18 -2.85
C GLU A 115 13.49 -14.20 -1.77
N GLY A 116 12.58 -13.32 -1.35
CA GLY A 116 12.81 -12.37 -0.27
C GLY A 116 13.41 -11.02 -0.62
N SER A 117 13.69 -10.75 -1.90
CA SER A 117 14.13 -9.44 -2.38
C SER A 117 13.17 -8.30 -1.99
N TYR A 118 11.86 -8.55 -2.09
CA TYR A 118 10.81 -7.61 -1.70
C TYR A 118 10.81 -7.31 -0.20
N TYR A 119 10.93 -8.32 0.65
CA TYR A 119 11.00 -8.12 2.11
C TYR A 119 12.19 -7.25 2.51
N ILE A 120 13.37 -7.50 1.92
CA ILE A 120 14.57 -6.69 2.15
C ILE A 120 14.35 -5.26 1.65
N LEU A 121 13.81 -5.11 0.44
CA LEU A 121 13.51 -3.80 -0.15
C LEU A 121 12.59 -2.99 0.78
N TYR A 122 11.50 -3.57 1.25
CA TYR A 122 10.53 -2.88 2.11
C TYR A 122 11.11 -2.56 3.48
N ALA A 123 11.87 -3.48 4.08
CA ALA A 123 12.58 -3.22 5.33
C ALA A 123 13.57 -2.06 5.18
N VAL A 124 14.36 -2.04 4.10
CA VAL A 124 15.30 -0.96 3.80
C VAL A 124 14.57 0.37 3.58
N LEU A 125 13.47 0.39 2.82
CA LEU A 125 12.67 1.60 2.61
C LEU A 125 12.08 2.13 3.93
N ALA A 126 11.55 1.25 4.78
CA ALA A 126 11.03 1.62 6.09
C ALA A 126 12.13 2.19 6.99
N VAL A 127 13.32 1.58 7.01
CA VAL A 127 14.49 2.08 7.75
C VAL A 127 14.96 3.42 7.21
N ILE A 128 15.02 3.61 5.89
CA ILE A 128 15.38 4.90 5.28
C ILE A 128 14.39 5.99 5.70
N ILE A 129 13.09 5.71 5.67
CA ILE A 129 12.06 6.65 6.14
C ILE A 129 12.30 7.00 7.60
N LEU A 130 12.50 6.00 8.46
CA LEU A 130 12.72 6.19 9.88
C LEU A 130 13.98 7.02 10.15
N LEU A 131 15.11 6.72 9.52
CA LEU A 131 16.38 7.41 9.78
C LEU A 131 16.36 8.84 9.24
N ARG A 132 15.85 9.03 8.02
CA ARG A 132 15.81 10.35 7.35
C ARG A 132 14.80 11.28 8.00
N PHE A 133 13.63 10.77 8.38
CA PHE A 133 12.52 11.57 8.88
C PHE A 133 12.25 11.34 10.37
N ARG A 134 13.22 10.83 11.15
CA ARG A 134 13.05 10.40 12.55
C ARG A 134 12.25 11.37 13.42
N GLN A 135 12.55 12.67 13.32
CA GLN A 135 11.89 13.69 14.11
C GLN A 135 10.43 13.85 13.69
N LEU A 136 10.15 13.85 12.39
CA LEU A 136 8.80 13.96 11.86
C LEU A 136 7.98 12.69 12.13
N VAL A 137 8.59 11.50 12.07
CA VAL A 137 7.95 10.23 12.42
C VAL A 137 7.53 10.22 13.89
N LEU A 138 8.43 10.61 14.80
CA LEU A 138 8.12 10.75 16.23
C LEU A 138 7.05 11.83 16.48
N GLN A 139 7.14 12.95 15.77
CA GLN A 139 6.15 14.02 15.83
C GLN A 139 4.83 13.68 15.16
N ALA A 140 4.74 12.66 14.30
CA ALA A 140 3.50 12.24 13.66
C ALA A 140 2.73 11.28 14.57
N ASP A 141 3.26 10.08 14.75
CA ASP A 141 2.82 9.08 15.72
C ASP A 141 3.85 7.95 15.72
N GLY A 142 4.95 8.13 16.46
CA GLY A 142 6.02 7.14 16.50
C GLY A 142 5.55 5.77 17.03
N VAL A 143 4.50 5.74 17.84
CA VAL A 143 3.93 4.50 18.38
C VAL A 143 3.19 3.73 17.30
N ALA A 144 2.34 4.40 16.51
CA ALA A 144 1.65 3.77 15.38
C ALA A 144 2.65 3.25 14.33
N PHE A 145 3.71 4.01 14.03
CA PHE A 145 4.76 3.57 13.11
C PHE A 145 5.49 2.33 13.62
N LEU A 146 5.88 2.34 14.90
CA LEU A 146 6.56 1.19 15.52
C LEU A 146 5.66 -0.04 15.56
N ALA A 147 4.39 0.13 15.94
CA ALA A 147 3.43 -0.96 15.95
C ALA A 147 3.24 -1.57 14.56
N ALA A 148 3.12 -0.74 13.52
CA ALA A 148 3.04 -1.20 12.14
C ALA A 148 4.30 -1.98 11.73
N ALA A 149 5.49 -1.44 11.99
CA ALA A 149 6.75 -2.08 11.66
C ALA A 149 6.95 -3.42 12.39
N LEU A 150 6.60 -3.49 13.67
CA LEU A 150 6.69 -4.71 14.47
C LEU A 150 5.70 -5.77 13.99
N LEU A 151 4.44 -5.42 13.76
CA LEU A 151 3.41 -6.37 13.33
C LEU A 151 3.66 -6.88 11.92
N LEU A 152 4.00 -6.00 10.97
CA LEU A 152 4.38 -6.42 9.62
C LEU A 152 5.67 -7.24 9.62
N GLY A 153 6.64 -6.87 10.46
CA GLY A 153 7.85 -7.66 10.67
C GLY A 153 7.55 -9.05 11.22
N LEU A 154 6.65 -9.17 12.20
CA LEU A 154 6.21 -10.46 12.74
C LEU A 154 5.51 -11.32 11.69
N SER A 155 4.67 -10.73 10.84
CA SER A 155 4.06 -11.43 9.70
C SER A 155 5.11 -12.01 8.74
N VAL A 156 6.09 -11.20 8.31
CA VAL A 156 7.17 -11.68 7.44
C VAL A 156 8.01 -12.77 8.14
N LEU A 157 8.27 -12.64 9.44
CA LEU A 157 9.02 -13.65 10.17
C LEU A 157 8.23 -14.95 10.31
N SER A 158 6.91 -14.91 10.55
CA SER A 158 6.09 -16.11 10.64
C SER A 158 6.05 -16.88 9.32
N ASP A 159 5.94 -16.18 8.19
CA ASP A 159 6.02 -16.77 6.84
C ASP A 159 7.37 -17.47 6.63
N ARG A 160 8.48 -16.74 6.89
CA ARG A 160 9.84 -17.26 6.65
C ARG A 160 10.25 -18.43 7.52
N PHE A 161 9.79 -18.47 8.76
CA PHE A 161 10.15 -19.53 9.71
C PHE A 161 9.10 -20.63 9.81
N GLN A 162 8.06 -20.60 8.98
CA GLN A 162 6.97 -21.54 8.99
C GLN A 162 7.42 -23.01 8.98
N GLU A 163 8.38 -23.36 8.11
CA GLU A 163 8.90 -24.74 8.02
C GLU A 163 9.75 -25.17 9.22
N SER A 164 10.28 -24.20 9.98
CA SER A 164 11.13 -24.45 11.15
C SER A 164 10.34 -24.52 12.46
N LEU A 165 9.06 -24.15 12.45
CA LEU A 165 8.21 -24.14 13.64
C LEU A 165 7.50 -25.49 13.79
N PRO A 166 7.44 -26.08 14.99
CA PRO A 166 6.68 -27.30 15.26
C PRO A 166 5.18 -26.99 15.44
N ILE A 167 4.61 -26.17 14.55
CA ILE A 167 3.23 -25.69 14.57
C ILE A 167 2.62 -25.99 13.20
N ASP A 168 1.33 -26.30 13.16
CA ASP A 168 0.66 -26.58 11.89
C ASP A 168 0.57 -25.33 11.00
N TYR A 169 0.58 -25.56 9.68
CA TYR A 169 0.52 -24.51 8.66
C TYR A 169 -0.66 -23.56 8.85
N ALA A 170 -1.86 -24.09 9.14
CA ALA A 170 -3.07 -23.28 9.24
C ALA A 170 -2.99 -22.30 10.42
N THR A 171 -2.43 -22.73 11.55
CA THR A 171 -2.19 -21.87 12.70
C THR A 171 -1.14 -20.80 12.39
N VAL A 172 -0.04 -21.14 11.73
CA VAL A 172 0.99 -20.14 11.35
C VAL A 172 0.39 -19.08 10.41
N GLN A 173 -0.33 -19.51 9.37
CA GLN A 173 -1.00 -18.61 8.42
C GLN A 173 -2.01 -17.70 9.14
N LEU A 174 -2.77 -18.23 10.10
CA LEU A 174 -3.75 -17.43 10.86
C LEU A 174 -3.08 -16.26 11.59
N PHE A 175 -1.95 -16.50 12.25
CA PHE A 175 -1.21 -15.46 12.95
C PHE A 175 -0.50 -14.52 11.98
N GLU A 176 0.10 -15.05 10.92
CA GLU A 176 0.74 -14.26 9.87
C GLU A 176 -0.23 -13.23 9.28
N GLU A 177 -1.39 -13.68 8.81
CA GLU A 177 -2.43 -12.83 8.21
C GLU A 177 -3.01 -11.86 9.25
N GLY A 178 -3.17 -12.30 10.49
CA GLY A 178 -3.62 -11.46 11.60
C GLY A 178 -2.64 -10.31 11.88
N PHE A 179 -1.34 -10.61 12.00
CA PHE A 179 -0.29 -9.62 12.19
C PHE A 179 -0.19 -8.68 11.01
N LYS A 180 -0.27 -9.20 9.78
CA LYS A 180 -0.28 -8.41 8.55
C LYS A 180 -1.41 -7.40 8.59
N PHE A 181 -2.65 -7.86 8.73
CA PHE A 181 -3.84 -7.00 8.69
C PHE A 181 -3.81 -5.89 9.75
N VAL A 182 -3.51 -6.24 11.01
CA VAL A 182 -3.43 -5.24 12.09
C VAL A 182 -2.25 -4.29 11.87
N GLY A 183 -1.12 -4.78 11.35
CA GLY A 183 0.02 -3.98 10.97
C GLY A 183 -0.32 -2.94 9.90
N ILE A 184 -1.10 -3.31 8.88
CA ILE A 184 -1.61 -2.40 7.85
C ILE A 184 -2.53 -1.33 8.46
N ALA A 185 -3.39 -1.72 9.40
CA ALA A 185 -4.27 -0.76 10.10
C ALA A 185 -3.45 0.27 10.91
N CYS A 186 -2.41 -0.17 11.63
CA CYS A 186 -1.47 0.73 12.31
C CYS A 186 -0.72 1.64 11.32
N TRP A 187 -0.35 1.10 10.16
CA TRP A 187 0.30 1.86 9.09
C TRP A 187 -0.59 2.99 8.56
N LEU A 188 -1.86 2.69 8.29
CA LEU A 188 -2.85 3.70 7.90
C LEU A 188 -3.01 4.77 9.00
N ALA A 189 -3.11 4.35 10.27
CA ALA A 189 -3.22 5.26 11.39
C ALA A 189 -2.03 6.23 11.46
N PHE A 190 -0.81 5.74 11.23
CA PHE A 190 0.38 6.59 11.16
C PHE A 190 0.28 7.64 10.04
N TRP A 191 -0.05 7.24 8.80
CA TRP A 191 -0.12 8.19 7.68
C TRP A 191 -1.27 9.18 7.80
N TRP A 192 -2.38 8.77 8.39
CA TRP A 192 -3.45 9.65 8.80
C TRP A 192 -2.94 10.74 9.75
N GLN A 193 -2.23 10.34 10.82
CA GLN A 193 -1.69 11.29 11.80
C GLN A 193 -0.62 12.20 11.20
N ALA A 194 0.27 11.65 10.37
CA ALA A 194 1.29 12.43 9.65
C ALA A 194 0.65 13.50 8.76
N SER A 195 -0.43 13.14 8.05
CA SER A 195 -1.18 14.06 7.20
C SER A 195 -1.87 15.17 8.01
N LEU A 196 -2.53 14.81 9.11
CA LEU A 196 -3.18 15.77 10.01
C LEU A 196 -2.18 16.75 10.64
N ARG A 197 -1.07 16.24 11.19
CA ARG A 197 -0.07 17.10 11.86
C ARG A 197 0.68 17.97 10.87
N GLY A 198 1.01 17.44 9.69
CA GLY A 198 1.56 18.22 8.59
C GLY A 198 0.66 19.39 8.18
N ALA A 199 -0.66 19.20 8.18
CA ALA A 199 -1.62 20.24 7.83
C ALA A 199 -1.84 21.28 8.97
N LYS A 200 -1.90 20.84 10.23
CA LYS A 200 -2.12 21.73 11.38
C LYS A 200 -0.98 22.72 11.60
N LEU A 201 0.26 22.33 11.32
CA LEU A 201 1.43 23.21 11.44
C LEU A 201 1.42 24.38 10.44
N CYS A 202 0.49 24.40 9.48
CA CYS A 202 0.22 25.57 8.64
C CYS A 202 -0.81 26.53 9.22
N ALA A 203 -1.64 26.09 10.18
CA ALA A 203 -2.70 26.91 10.76
C ALA A 203 -2.24 27.69 12.01
N SER A 204 -1.01 27.47 12.46
CA SER A 204 -0.42 28.08 13.65
C SER A 204 0.52 29.26 13.36
N ASP A 205 0.56 29.73 12.11
CA ASP A 205 1.20 30.96 11.66
C ASP A 205 0.13 32.02 11.33
#